data_AF-A0A3D0NY72-F1
#
_entry.id   AF-A0A3D0NY72-F1
#
_cell.length_a   1.000
_cell.length_b   1.000
_cell.length_c   1.000
_cell.angle_alpha   90.00
_cell.angle_beta   90.00
_cell.angle_gamma   90.00
#
_symmetry.space_group_name_H-M   'P 1'
#
loop_
_entity.id
_entity.type
_entity.pdbx_description
1 polymer ?
#
loop_
_entity_poly.entity_id
_entity_poly.type
_entity_poly.pdbx_seq_one_letter_code
_entity_poly.pdbx_strand_id
1 'polypeptide(L)'
;MKRLRNISLILATLLLFCSSALAAPPVFVSDIEELYAAVNDPANIGVTIFLAPGNYMLTPIDPLGTERPNRGRLELQKDMSIIGRIGYRSAVVIDASLLPRSSYQGGGPPLTGAIRLGRGSNTVGWLTTKNSTVGSAAIEGDLVHPGIANIRIIGIASTGNIRGLDIRNFGPSASGETINVTILDSEFYDNTIGLAEGLRVGNFAGASGSTINLWMAGNRSFGNGQGRLIVNNTANDCTINVISNLNRFYNNGAGTNIFAGLGTAQPANGNTINYSSFGDQYVDNTGFSEFDLGGLIIGGGENIAVPYNANNNTVVARLWGNRFSGNQVADIQVYGAKSLPESAGIPGLDNSATVFLFGTRPGSYTQLVVQSTPEEPMNSNTATLIR
;
A
#
# COMPACT_ATOMS: atom_id res chain seq x y z
N MET A 1 -59.25 6.14 -29.05
CA MET A 1 -58.58 5.71 -27.78
C MET A 1 -57.83 4.37 -27.98
N LYS A 2 -56.79 4.34 -28.83
CA LYS A 2 -56.00 3.15 -29.18
C LYS A 2 -54.52 3.23 -28.74
N ARG A 3 -54.18 4.16 -27.83
CA ARG A 3 -52.79 4.43 -27.39
C ARG A 3 -52.45 4.01 -25.95
N LEU A 4 -53.36 3.32 -25.24
CA LEU A 4 -53.16 2.96 -23.83
C LEU A 4 -52.84 1.47 -23.59
N ARG A 5 -52.81 0.62 -24.62
CA ARG A 5 -52.61 -0.84 -24.47
C ARG A 5 -51.16 -1.33 -24.65
N ASN A 6 -50.24 -0.49 -25.13
CA ASN A 6 -48.85 -0.91 -25.40
C ASN A 6 -47.84 -0.53 -24.31
N ILE A 7 -48.25 0.22 -23.28
CA ILE A 7 -47.33 0.61 -22.17
C ILE A 7 -47.27 -0.47 -21.10
N SER A 8 -48.34 -1.25 -20.91
CA SER A 8 -48.39 -2.32 -19.90
C SER A 8 -47.49 -3.51 -20.23
N LEU A 9 -47.12 -3.73 -21.50
CA LEU A 9 -46.27 -4.86 -21.90
C LEU A 9 -44.77 -4.53 -21.79
N ILE A 10 -44.37 -3.27 -21.92
CA ILE A 10 -42.98 -2.80 -21.77
C ILE A 10 -42.62 -2.64 -20.28
N LEU A 11 -43.59 -2.28 -19.43
CA LEU A 11 -43.37 -2.19 -17.98
C LEU A 11 -43.24 -3.56 -17.29
N ALA A 12 -43.82 -4.61 -17.89
CA ALA A 12 -43.73 -5.98 -17.36
C ALA A 12 -42.42 -6.71 -17.75
N THR A 13 -41.71 -6.24 -18.79
CA THR A 13 -40.40 -6.80 -19.20
C THR A 13 -39.21 -6.07 -18.56
N LEU A 14 -39.42 -4.88 -17.97
CA LEU A 14 -38.36 -4.12 -17.29
C LEU A 14 -38.18 -4.48 -15.80
N LEU A 15 -39.03 -5.36 -15.26
CA LEU A 15 -38.97 -5.82 -13.86
C LEU A 15 -38.20 -7.14 -13.67
N LEU A 16 -37.57 -7.66 -14.74
CA LEU A 16 -36.88 -8.96 -14.72
C LEU A 16 -35.34 -8.90 -14.64
N PHE A 17 -34.73 -7.72 -14.45
CA PHE A 17 -33.27 -7.60 -14.28
C PHE A 17 -32.83 -6.62 -13.18
N CYS A 18 -33.68 -6.38 -12.18
CA CYS A 18 -33.19 -5.90 -10.88
C CYS A 18 -33.13 -7.08 -9.91
N SER A 19 -32.28 -8.07 -10.24
CA SER A 19 -31.68 -8.89 -9.20
C SER A 19 -30.83 -7.94 -8.36
N SER A 20 -31.43 -7.37 -7.32
CA SER A 20 -30.67 -6.92 -6.18
C SER A 20 -29.87 -8.15 -5.77
N ALA A 21 -28.56 -8.14 -6.00
CA ALA A 21 -27.69 -9.19 -5.51
C ALA A 21 -27.93 -9.21 -4.00
N LEU A 22 -28.67 -10.21 -3.51
CA LEU A 22 -28.89 -10.40 -2.09
C LEU A 22 -27.48 -10.55 -1.52
N ALA A 23 -27.09 -9.66 -0.60
CA ALA A 23 -25.80 -9.79 0.05
C ALA A 23 -25.71 -11.20 0.63
N ALA A 24 -24.65 -11.93 0.25
CA ALA A 24 -24.48 -13.30 0.70
C ALA A 24 -24.48 -13.34 2.24
N PRO A 25 -25.13 -14.34 2.87
CA PRO A 25 -25.23 -14.39 4.32
C PRO A 25 -23.83 -14.39 4.94
N PRO A 26 -23.63 -13.68 6.07
CA PRO A 26 -22.33 -13.65 6.73
C PRO A 26 -21.97 -15.03 7.29
N VAL A 27 -20.67 -15.32 7.31
CA VAL A 27 -20.10 -16.50 7.96
C VAL A 27 -19.45 -16.07 9.26
N PHE A 28 -19.72 -16.78 10.34
CA PHE A 28 -19.10 -16.54 11.65
C PHE A 28 -18.14 -17.66 11.96
N VAL A 29 -16.92 -17.32 12.37
CA VAL A 29 -15.88 -18.29 12.73
C VAL A 29 -15.30 -17.95 14.09
N SER A 30 -14.93 -18.97 14.83
CA SER A 30 -14.48 -18.90 16.23
C SER A 30 -13.08 -19.46 16.45
N ASP A 31 -12.55 -20.19 15.47
CA ASP A 31 -11.20 -20.72 15.50
C ASP A 31 -10.53 -20.72 14.12
N ILE A 32 -9.27 -21.14 14.10
CA ILE A 32 -8.44 -21.14 12.89
C ILE A 32 -8.92 -22.15 11.84
N GLU A 33 -9.47 -23.29 12.23
CA GLU A 33 -9.96 -24.32 11.29
C GLU A 33 -11.19 -23.81 10.55
N GLU A 34 -12.13 -23.23 11.28
CA GLU A 34 -13.31 -22.58 10.72
C GLU A 34 -12.93 -21.42 9.79
N LEU A 35 -11.91 -20.63 10.16
CA LEU A 35 -11.39 -19.56 9.30
C LEU A 35 -10.81 -20.10 7.98
N TYR A 36 -9.97 -21.14 8.02
CA TYR A 36 -9.45 -21.75 6.79
C TYR A 36 -10.56 -22.36 5.94
N ALA A 37 -11.52 -23.06 6.56
CA ALA A 37 -12.67 -23.60 5.84
C ALA A 37 -13.46 -22.47 5.15
N ALA A 38 -13.78 -21.40 5.88
CA ALA A 38 -14.56 -20.28 5.36
C ALA A 38 -13.85 -19.53 4.22
N VAL A 39 -12.55 -19.25 4.35
CA VAL A 39 -11.78 -18.51 3.33
C VAL A 39 -11.61 -19.32 2.05
N ASN A 40 -11.47 -20.64 2.14
CA ASN A 40 -11.19 -21.50 0.99
C ASN A 40 -12.43 -22.12 0.33
N ASP A 41 -13.62 -22.01 0.93
CA ASP A 41 -14.86 -22.51 0.34
C ASP A 41 -15.31 -21.63 -0.85
N PRO A 42 -15.35 -22.15 -2.10
CA PRO A 42 -15.80 -21.40 -3.27
C PRO A 42 -17.22 -20.84 -3.15
N ALA A 43 -18.06 -21.40 -2.27
CA ALA A 43 -19.39 -20.87 -1.99
C ALA A 43 -19.38 -19.52 -1.26
N ASN A 44 -18.25 -19.15 -0.64
CA ASN A 44 -18.09 -17.92 0.13
C ASN A 44 -17.55 -16.72 -0.68
N ILE A 45 -17.54 -16.80 -2.01
CA ILE A 45 -17.30 -15.63 -2.87
C ILE A 45 -18.31 -14.52 -2.52
N GLY A 46 -17.83 -13.29 -2.32
CA GLY A 46 -18.68 -12.16 -1.94
C GLY A 46 -19.15 -12.13 -0.47
N VAL A 47 -18.76 -13.10 0.36
CA VAL A 47 -19.20 -13.19 1.76
C VAL A 47 -18.32 -12.34 2.68
N THR A 48 -18.94 -11.83 3.74
CA THR A 48 -18.23 -11.28 4.91
C THR A 48 -18.07 -12.36 5.98
N ILE A 49 -16.82 -12.64 6.35
CA ILE A 49 -16.43 -13.55 7.42
C ILE A 49 -16.18 -12.72 8.69
N PHE A 50 -16.94 -12.98 9.75
CA PHE A 50 -16.79 -12.38 11.06
C PHE A 50 -16.02 -13.29 12.01
N LEU A 51 -14.96 -12.75 12.60
CA LEU A 51 -14.09 -13.45 13.54
C LEU A 51 -14.57 -13.20 14.98
N ALA A 52 -14.77 -14.27 15.75
CA ALA A 52 -14.93 -14.16 17.19
C ALA A 52 -13.62 -13.67 17.84
N PRO A 53 -13.68 -13.03 19.02
CA PRO A 53 -12.47 -12.66 19.76
C PRO A 53 -11.57 -13.87 20.03
N GLY A 54 -10.28 -13.76 19.69
CA GLY A 54 -9.36 -14.87 19.79
C GLY A 54 -8.05 -14.64 19.04
N ASN A 55 -7.15 -15.63 19.16
CA ASN A 55 -5.89 -15.67 18.42
C ASN A 55 -5.96 -16.77 17.35
N TYR A 56 -5.79 -16.37 16.11
CA TYR A 56 -5.84 -17.20 14.92
C TYR A 56 -4.41 -17.38 14.42
N MET A 57 -3.79 -18.49 14.80
CA MET A 57 -2.41 -18.79 14.47
C MET A 57 -2.31 -19.46 13.10
N LEU A 58 -1.74 -18.76 12.11
CA LEU A 58 -1.57 -19.29 10.77
C LEU A 58 -0.49 -20.37 10.76
N THR A 59 -0.79 -21.52 10.13
CA THR A 59 0.10 -22.68 10.08
C THR A 59 0.08 -23.31 8.69
N PRO A 60 1.19 -23.87 8.19
CA PRO A 60 1.19 -24.54 6.88
C PRO A 60 0.48 -25.89 6.87
N ILE A 61 0.30 -26.51 8.04
CA ILE A 61 -0.21 -27.88 8.20
C ILE A 61 -1.37 -27.85 9.21
N ASP A 62 -2.40 -28.63 8.97
CA ASP A 62 -3.54 -28.80 9.88
C ASP A 62 -3.24 -29.76 11.05
N PRO A 63 -4.12 -29.88 12.06
CA PRO A 63 -3.91 -30.81 13.18
C PRO A 63 -3.80 -32.29 12.79
N LEU A 64 -4.21 -32.66 11.58
CA LEU A 64 -4.16 -34.02 11.04
C LEU A 64 -2.88 -34.29 10.24
N GLY A 65 -2.00 -33.29 10.08
CA GLY A 65 -0.77 -33.42 9.31
C GLY A 65 -0.95 -33.12 7.81
N THR A 66 -2.10 -32.61 7.38
CA THR A 66 -2.38 -32.28 5.98
C THR A 66 -1.91 -30.86 5.66
N GLU A 67 -1.30 -30.67 4.49
CA GLU A 67 -0.96 -29.33 4.02
C GLU A 67 -2.23 -28.48 3.83
N ARG A 68 -2.21 -27.26 4.36
CA ARG A 68 -3.30 -26.31 4.17
C ARG A 68 -3.25 -25.67 2.78
N PRO A 69 -4.41 -25.27 2.22
CA PRO A 69 -4.46 -24.42 1.04
C PRO A 69 -3.56 -23.20 1.18
N ASN A 70 -3.00 -22.75 0.06
CA ASN A 70 -2.12 -21.58 0.00
C ASN A 70 -0.94 -21.64 0.99
N ARG A 71 -0.55 -22.86 1.39
CA ARG A 71 0.54 -23.14 2.33
C ARG A 71 0.34 -22.47 3.70
N GLY A 72 -0.92 -22.35 4.13
CA GLY A 72 -1.28 -21.73 5.40
C GLY A 72 -1.53 -20.23 5.36
N ARG A 73 -1.36 -19.56 4.22
CA ARG A 73 -1.79 -18.16 4.08
C ARG A 73 -3.30 -18.07 3.89
N LEU A 74 -3.86 -16.89 4.13
CA LEU A 74 -5.24 -16.57 3.77
C LEU A 74 -5.24 -15.84 2.43
N GLU A 75 -5.88 -16.41 1.40
CA GLU A 75 -6.10 -15.72 0.13
C GLU A 75 -7.59 -15.44 -0.02
N LEU A 76 -7.97 -14.16 0.10
CA LEU A 76 -9.36 -13.76 -0.02
C LEU A 76 -9.84 -13.98 -1.45
N GLN A 77 -11.01 -14.59 -1.55
CA GLN A 77 -11.69 -14.76 -2.83
C GLN A 77 -12.29 -13.43 -3.30
N LYS A 78 -12.82 -13.45 -4.53
CA LYS A 78 -13.42 -12.26 -5.12
C LYS A 78 -14.51 -11.69 -4.21
N ASP A 79 -14.47 -10.38 -3.97
CA ASP A 79 -15.48 -9.62 -3.21
C ASP A 79 -15.66 -10.07 -1.72
N MET A 80 -14.72 -10.86 -1.19
CA MET A 80 -14.76 -11.37 0.20
C MET A 80 -14.23 -10.34 1.21
N SER A 81 -14.76 -10.38 2.44
CA SER A 81 -14.28 -9.55 3.55
C SER A 81 -13.98 -10.37 4.80
N ILE A 82 -12.94 -10.00 5.56
CA ILE A 82 -12.63 -10.54 6.89
C ILE A 82 -12.70 -9.41 7.91
N ILE A 83 -13.57 -9.55 8.91
CA ILE A 83 -13.84 -8.53 9.91
C ILE A 83 -13.74 -9.12 11.32
N GLY A 84 -12.90 -8.52 12.16
CA GLY A 84 -12.87 -8.82 13.59
C GLY A 84 -13.95 -8.08 14.37
N ARG A 85 -13.63 -7.60 15.57
CA ARG A 85 -14.59 -6.89 16.43
C ARG A 85 -14.55 -5.38 16.17
N ILE A 86 -15.61 -4.86 15.56
CA ILE A 86 -15.75 -3.42 15.26
C ILE A 86 -15.51 -2.58 16.52
N GLY A 87 -14.63 -1.57 16.41
CA GLY A 87 -14.20 -0.71 17.52
C GLY A 87 -13.09 -1.29 18.40
N TYR A 88 -12.74 -2.58 18.26
CA TYR A 88 -11.81 -3.29 19.14
C TYR A 88 -10.80 -4.13 18.36
N ARG A 89 -9.86 -3.46 17.69
CA ARG A 89 -8.85 -4.09 16.81
C ARG A 89 -7.95 -5.13 17.49
N SER A 90 -7.80 -5.07 18.82
CA SER A 90 -7.01 -6.03 19.61
C SER A 90 -7.78 -7.29 20.03
N ALA A 91 -9.11 -7.34 19.85
CA ALA A 91 -9.92 -8.49 20.26
C ALA A 91 -9.67 -9.72 19.39
N VAL A 92 -9.21 -9.52 18.15
CA VAL A 92 -8.90 -10.57 17.18
C VAL A 92 -7.47 -10.39 16.71
N VAL A 93 -6.67 -11.44 16.80
CA VAL A 93 -5.28 -11.44 16.37
C VAL A 93 -5.10 -12.53 15.32
N ILE A 94 -4.57 -12.16 14.15
CA ILE A 94 -4.04 -13.10 13.15
C ILE A 94 -2.52 -13.08 13.29
N ASP A 95 -1.94 -14.20 13.70
CA ASP A 95 -0.52 -14.35 14.00
C ASP A 95 0.13 -15.23 12.93
N ALA A 96 1.14 -14.70 12.24
CA ALA A 96 1.85 -15.37 11.16
C ALA A 96 3.20 -15.98 11.60
N SER A 97 3.51 -15.98 12.90
CA SER A 97 4.81 -16.44 13.43
C SER A 97 5.17 -17.89 13.08
N LEU A 98 4.19 -18.74 12.81
CA LEU A 98 4.42 -20.15 12.47
C LEU A 98 4.42 -20.43 10.95
N LEU A 99 4.30 -19.40 10.10
CA LEU A 99 4.44 -19.57 8.66
C LEU A 99 5.92 -19.60 8.25
N PRO A 100 6.45 -20.72 7.73
CA PRO A 100 7.82 -20.77 7.22
C PRO A 100 7.99 -19.98 5.93
N ARG A 101 9.23 -19.70 5.53
CA ARG A 101 9.53 -19.03 4.25
C ARG A 101 8.88 -19.73 3.04
N SER A 102 8.81 -21.06 3.06
CA SER A 102 8.17 -21.86 2.01
C SER A 102 6.68 -21.55 1.86
N SER A 103 6.00 -21.09 2.94
CA SER A 103 4.62 -20.63 2.88
C SER A 103 4.43 -19.38 2.04
N TYR A 104 5.48 -18.58 1.83
CA TYR A 104 5.40 -17.33 1.07
C TYR A 104 5.90 -17.45 -0.36
N GLN A 105 6.49 -18.59 -0.71
CA GLN A 105 6.98 -18.91 -2.05
C GLN A 105 5.88 -19.62 -2.86
N GLY A 106 5.88 -19.47 -4.19
CA GLY A 106 4.87 -20.06 -5.07
C GLY A 106 4.94 -19.50 -6.50
N GLY A 107 3.99 -19.90 -7.37
CA GLY A 107 3.84 -19.24 -8.67
C GLY A 107 3.34 -17.82 -8.48
N GLY A 108 4.10 -16.83 -8.97
CA GLY A 108 3.83 -15.40 -8.74
C GLY A 108 5.05 -14.65 -8.17
N PRO A 109 4.84 -13.56 -7.39
CA PRO A 109 5.91 -12.76 -6.80
C PRO A 109 6.89 -13.58 -5.93
N PRO A 110 8.15 -13.13 -5.74
CA PRO A 110 9.19 -13.91 -5.03
C PRO A 110 8.82 -14.27 -3.58
N LEU A 111 8.07 -13.38 -2.91
CA LEU A 111 7.45 -13.58 -1.60
C LEU A 111 6.13 -12.80 -1.55
N THR A 112 5.15 -13.34 -0.83
CA THR A 112 3.83 -12.71 -0.63
C THR A 112 3.53 -12.42 0.85
N GLY A 113 2.33 -11.91 1.14
CA GLY A 113 1.83 -11.60 2.47
C GLY A 113 1.08 -12.76 3.13
N ALA A 114 0.87 -12.67 4.44
CA ALA A 114 0.15 -13.68 5.22
C ALA A 114 -1.36 -13.69 4.91
N ILE A 115 -1.92 -12.50 4.68
CA ILE A 115 -3.27 -12.29 4.14
C ILE A 115 -3.11 -11.63 2.77
N ARG A 116 -3.66 -12.24 1.73
CA ARG A 116 -3.64 -11.72 0.36
C ARG A 116 -5.04 -11.35 -0.09
N LEU A 117 -5.12 -10.23 -0.78
CA LEU A 117 -6.33 -9.67 -1.38
C LEU A 117 -5.97 -9.04 -2.73
N GLY A 118 -6.97 -8.56 -3.47
CA GLY A 118 -6.78 -7.96 -4.79
C GLY A 118 -7.77 -8.43 -5.85
N ARG A 119 -8.74 -9.30 -5.49
CA ARG A 119 -9.77 -9.78 -6.42
C ARG A 119 -11.11 -9.10 -6.13
N GLY A 120 -11.58 -8.30 -7.09
CA GLY A 120 -12.83 -7.55 -6.91
C GLY A 120 -12.73 -6.59 -5.72
N SER A 121 -13.72 -6.61 -4.83
CA SER A 121 -13.88 -5.66 -3.72
C SER A 121 -13.65 -6.33 -2.36
N ASN A 122 -12.41 -6.36 -1.88
CA ASN A 122 -12.06 -7.01 -0.63
C ASN A 122 -11.92 -6.04 0.56
N THR A 123 -12.29 -6.50 1.75
CA THR A 123 -12.06 -5.75 3.00
C THR A 123 -11.32 -6.59 4.04
N VAL A 124 -10.36 -5.98 4.73
CA VAL A 124 -9.82 -6.50 5.99
C VAL A 124 -9.98 -5.42 7.06
N GLY A 125 -10.56 -5.76 8.21
CA GLY A 125 -10.78 -4.75 9.23
C GLY A 125 -10.98 -5.25 10.65
N TRP A 126 -10.77 -4.32 11.59
CA TRP A 126 -11.05 -4.50 13.01
C TRP A 126 -10.36 -5.70 13.66
N LEU A 127 -9.11 -5.94 13.26
CA LEU A 127 -8.27 -7.02 13.76
C LEU A 127 -6.82 -6.58 13.84
N THR A 128 -6.00 -7.36 14.53
CA THR A 128 -4.55 -7.20 14.60
C THR A 128 -3.87 -8.24 13.73
N THR A 129 -2.89 -7.83 12.92
CA THR A 129 -1.98 -8.74 12.23
C THR A 129 -0.57 -8.62 12.80
N LYS A 130 0.11 -9.74 13.02
CA LYS A 130 1.48 -9.69 13.56
C LYS A 130 2.38 -10.83 13.13
N ASN A 131 3.69 -10.60 13.32
CA ASN A 131 4.76 -11.59 13.19
C ASN A 131 4.91 -12.23 11.80
N SER A 132 4.53 -11.54 10.73
CA SER A 132 4.89 -11.91 9.35
C SER A 132 6.35 -11.50 9.09
N THR A 133 7.27 -12.29 9.63
CA THR A 133 8.72 -11.97 9.69
C THR A 133 9.52 -12.58 8.54
N VAL A 134 8.91 -13.46 7.74
CA VAL A 134 9.60 -14.14 6.62
C VAL A 134 8.91 -13.92 5.26
N GLY A 135 7.67 -13.39 5.25
CA GLY A 135 6.93 -12.98 4.06
C GLY A 135 7.27 -11.56 3.59
N SER A 136 6.55 -11.06 2.59
CA SER A 136 6.69 -9.66 2.13
C SER A 136 6.00 -8.67 3.07
N ALA A 137 4.85 -9.06 3.66
CA ALA A 137 4.00 -8.24 4.51
C ALA A 137 3.05 -9.09 5.38
N ALA A 138 2.36 -8.47 6.34
CA ALA A 138 1.21 -9.08 7.00
C ALA A 138 -0.02 -9.14 6.07
N ILE A 139 -0.36 -8.02 5.43
CA ILE A 139 -1.46 -7.93 4.47
C ILE A 139 -0.91 -7.45 3.13
N GLU A 140 -1.33 -8.07 2.04
CA GLU A 140 -0.83 -7.75 0.70
C GLU A 140 -1.94 -7.73 -0.36
N GLY A 141 -1.87 -6.75 -1.26
CA GLY A 141 -2.85 -6.51 -2.32
C GLY A 141 -2.47 -7.04 -3.72
N ASP A 142 -1.62 -8.06 -3.80
CA ASP A 142 -0.94 -8.47 -5.05
C ASP A 142 -1.66 -9.56 -5.86
N LEU A 143 -2.90 -9.91 -5.51
CA LEU A 143 -3.69 -10.84 -6.32
C LEU A 143 -4.20 -10.14 -7.59
N VAL A 144 -3.55 -10.44 -8.71
CA VAL A 144 -3.94 -10.03 -10.07
C VAL A 144 -5.42 -10.33 -10.36
N HIS A 145 -6.11 -9.35 -10.93
CA HIS A 145 -7.54 -9.42 -11.23
C HIS A 145 -7.85 -8.73 -12.56
N PRO A 146 -8.52 -9.40 -13.51
CA PRO A 146 -9.00 -8.73 -14.71
C PRO A 146 -9.85 -7.51 -14.37
N GLY A 147 -9.38 -6.31 -14.69
CA GLY A 147 -10.08 -5.05 -14.43
C GLY A 147 -9.56 -4.32 -13.19
N ILE A 148 -10.49 -3.92 -12.32
CA ILE A 148 -10.21 -3.04 -11.17
C ILE A 148 -10.35 -3.83 -9.87
N ALA A 149 -9.32 -3.78 -9.03
CA ALA A 149 -9.39 -4.22 -7.65
C ALA A 149 -9.78 -3.06 -6.72
N ASN A 150 -10.68 -3.29 -5.79
CA ASN A 150 -11.07 -2.34 -4.75
C ASN A 150 -10.74 -2.94 -3.38
N ILE A 151 -9.86 -2.27 -2.64
CA ILE A 151 -9.31 -2.76 -1.38
C ILE A 151 -9.71 -1.80 -0.28
N ARG A 152 -10.27 -2.33 0.81
CA ARG A 152 -10.56 -1.56 2.01
C ARG A 152 -9.83 -2.14 3.21
N ILE A 153 -9.05 -1.29 3.87
CA ILE A 153 -8.38 -1.57 5.14
C ILE A 153 -8.98 -0.62 6.18
N ILE A 154 -9.51 -1.14 7.28
CA ILE A 154 -10.17 -0.30 8.29
C ILE A 154 -9.94 -0.79 9.72
N GLY A 155 -9.53 0.11 10.60
CA GLY A 155 -9.47 -0.17 12.03
C GLY A 155 -8.53 -1.31 12.38
N ILE A 156 -7.46 -1.53 11.61
CA ILE A 156 -6.49 -2.60 11.91
C ILE A 156 -5.35 -2.11 12.81
N ALA A 157 -4.69 -3.05 13.47
CA ALA A 157 -3.35 -2.86 14.01
C ALA A 157 -2.39 -3.84 13.30
N SER A 158 -1.18 -3.41 12.95
CA SER A 158 -0.19 -4.27 12.30
C SER A 158 1.21 -4.05 12.85
N THR A 159 1.80 -5.10 13.44
CA THR A 159 3.07 -4.98 14.19
C THR A 159 3.98 -6.21 14.13
N GLY A 160 5.28 -6.02 14.33
CA GLY A 160 6.26 -7.11 14.34
C GLY A 160 6.45 -7.79 12.98
N ASN A 161 6.11 -7.13 11.89
CA ASN A 161 6.23 -7.67 10.52
C ASN A 161 7.45 -7.07 9.81
N ILE A 162 7.84 -7.66 8.66
CA ILE A 162 8.72 -6.96 7.71
C ILE A 162 7.98 -5.74 7.13
N ARG A 163 6.70 -5.92 6.79
CA ARG A 163 5.78 -4.83 6.43
C ARG A 163 4.41 -5.04 7.03
N GLY A 164 3.77 -3.98 7.49
CA GLY A 164 2.38 -4.07 7.95
C GLY A 164 1.40 -4.31 6.80
N LEU A 165 1.43 -3.43 5.80
CA LEU A 165 0.57 -3.49 4.62
C LEU A 165 1.38 -3.23 3.34
N ASP A 166 1.12 -4.02 2.29
CA ASP A 166 1.77 -3.86 0.99
C ASP A 166 0.73 -3.89 -0.15
N ILE A 167 0.42 -2.73 -0.73
CA ILE A 167 -0.52 -2.61 -1.85
C ILE A 167 0.27 -2.43 -3.13
N ARG A 168 0.21 -3.42 -4.02
CA ARG A 168 1.05 -3.39 -5.22
C ARG A 168 0.44 -4.06 -6.44
N ASN A 169 0.67 -3.42 -7.59
CA ASN A 169 0.69 -4.10 -8.87
C ASN A 169 2.09 -4.69 -9.05
N PHE A 170 2.23 -6.01 -9.15
CA PHE A 170 3.53 -6.68 -9.19
C PHE A 170 3.71 -7.48 -10.49
N GLY A 171 4.80 -7.18 -11.20
CA GLY A 171 5.20 -7.95 -12.37
C GLY A 171 4.49 -7.52 -13.66
N PRO A 172 4.97 -8.00 -14.82
CA PRO A 172 4.35 -7.69 -16.11
C PRO A 172 2.88 -8.14 -16.22
N SER A 173 2.48 -9.16 -15.47
CA SER A 173 1.09 -9.64 -15.42
C SER A 173 0.11 -8.63 -14.83
N ALA A 174 0.59 -7.67 -14.04
CA ALA A 174 -0.22 -6.60 -13.47
C ALA A 174 -0.24 -5.32 -14.34
N SER A 175 0.30 -5.39 -15.56
CA SER A 175 0.36 -4.22 -16.47
C SER A 175 -1.04 -3.78 -16.89
N GLY A 176 -1.30 -2.48 -16.80
CA GLY A 176 -2.61 -1.89 -17.06
C GLY A 176 -3.65 -2.11 -15.95
N GLU A 177 -3.31 -2.84 -14.87
CA GLU A 177 -4.23 -3.03 -13.74
C GLU A 177 -4.44 -1.73 -12.96
N THR A 178 -5.63 -1.62 -12.36
CA THR A 178 -5.95 -0.52 -11.44
C THR A 178 -6.32 -1.08 -10.07
N ILE A 179 -5.64 -0.59 -9.03
CA ILE A 179 -6.01 -0.83 -7.64
C ILE A 179 -6.57 0.46 -7.03
N ASN A 180 -7.82 0.45 -6.60
CA ASN A 180 -8.37 1.46 -5.73
C ASN A 180 -8.25 0.99 -4.29
N VAL A 181 -7.66 1.79 -3.40
CA VAL A 181 -7.47 1.41 -2.01
C VAL A 181 -7.92 2.52 -1.06
N THR A 182 -8.65 2.10 -0.02
CA THR A 182 -9.06 2.94 1.11
C THR A 182 -8.44 2.41 2.40
N ILE A 183 -7.73 3.26 3.14
CA ILE A 183 -7.11 2.91 4.44
C ILE A 183 -7.61 3.86 5.52
N LEU A 184 -8.27 3.33 6.54
CA LEU A 184 -8.94 4.12 7.56
C LEU A 184 -8.60 3.70 8.98
N ASP A 185 -8.35 4.67 9.85
CA ASP A 185 -8.23 4.48 11.31
C ASP A 185 -7.31 3.29 11.69
N SER A 186 -6.24 3.09 10.93
CA SER A 186 -5.36 1.93 11.07
C SER A 186 -4.04 2.31 11.72
N GLU A 187 -3.44 1.37 12.45
CA GLU A 187 -2.17 1.53 13.14
C GLU A 187 -1.13 0.56 12.57
N PHE A 188 0.00 1.09 12.12
CA PHE A 188 1.13 0.32 11.62
C PHE A 188 2.35 0.64 12.48
N TYR A 189 2.81 -0.28 13.31
CA TYR A 189 3.81 0.06 14.31
C TYR A 189 4.78 -1.04 14.67
N ASP A 190 5.97 -0.64 15.13
CA ASP A 190 7.04 -1.54 15.58
C ASP A 190 7.35 -2.66 14.57
N ASN A 191 7.25 -2.35 13.27
CA ASN A 191 7.75 -3.21 12.20
C ASN A 191 9.24 -2.86 12.02
N THR A 192 10.12 -3.68 12.60
CA THR A 192 11.56 -3.37 12.77
C THR A 192 12.49 -4.37 12.08
N ILE A 193 11.93 -5.27 11.26
CA ILE A 193 12.69 -6.34 10.59
C ILE A 193 12.90 -6.01 9.12
N GLY A 194 14.13 -6.15 8.64
CA GLY A 194 14.52 -5.84 7.26
C GLY A 194 14.20 -4.38 6.91
N LEU A 195 13.51 -4.18 5.78
CA LEU A 195 13.11 -2.84 5.32
C LEU A 195 12.11 -2.14 6.27
N ALA A 196 11.47 -2.89 7.18
CA ALA A 196 10.81 -2.34 8.37
C ALA A 196 9.76 -1.27 8.04
N GLU A 197 8.83 -1.57 7.13
CA GLU A 197 7.88 -0.58 6.60
C GLU A 197 6.50 -0.72 7.28
N GLY A 198 5.94 0.38 7.76
CA GLY A 198 4.56 0.39 8.26
C GLY A 198 3.57 0.06 7.13
N LEU A 199 3.67 0.80 6.03
CA LEU A 199 2.88 0.56 4.82
C LEU A 199 3.64 0.86 3.52
N ARG A 200 3.38 0.06 2.49
CA ARG A 200 3.92 0.22 1.14
C ARG A 200 2.81 0.28 0.11
N VAL A 201 2.93 1.20 -0.84
CA VAL A 201 2.00 1.37 -1.96
C VAL A 201 2.81 1.60 -3.23
N GLY A 202 2.62 0.79 -4.26
CA GLY A 202 3.39 1.00 -5.48
C GLY A 202 3.22 0.02 -6.63
N ASN A 203 3.77 0.38 -7.78
CA ASN A 203 3.88 -0.51 -8.94
C ASN A 203 5.30 -1.09 -8.98
N PHE A 204 5.44 -2.39 -9.21
CA PHE A 204 6.70 -3.11 -8.99
C PHE A 204 7.10 -4.03 -10.15
N ALA A 205 8.41 -4.20 -10.32
CA ALA A 205 9.03 -5.35 -10.98
C ALA A 205 8.57 -5.60 -12.43
N GLY A 206 8.52 -4.55 -13.24
CA GLY A 206 8.16 -4.62 -14.66
C GLY A 206 6.68 -4.41 -14.95
N ALA A 207 5.86 -4.08 -13.96
CA ALA A 207 4.51 -3.57 -14.19
C ALA A 207 4.58 -2.30 -15.06
N SER A 208 3.70 -2.20 -16.06
CA SER A 208 3.66 -1.06 -16.98
C SER A 208 2.25 -0.53 -17.21
N GLY A 209 2.07 0.79 -17.26
CA GLY A 209 0.77 1.41 -17.49
C GLY A 209 -0.25 1.19 -16.36
N SER A 210 0.18 0.72 -15.19
CA SER A 210 -0.71 0.38 -14.07
C SER A 210 -1.01 1.61 -13.21
N THR A 211 -2.15 1.59 -12.53
CA THR A 211 -2.62 2.69 -11.68
C THR A 211 -2.92 2.23 -10.26
N ILE A 212 -2.57 3.06 -9.27
CA ILE A 212 -3.05 2.90 -7.90
C ILE A 212 -3.71 4.21 -7.45
N ASN A 213 -4.95 4.13 -6.98
CA ASN A 213 -5.68 5.25 -6.38
C ASN A 213 -5.84 5.00 -4.88
N LEU A 214 -5.11 5.76 -4.07
CA LEU A 214 -5.10 5.66 -2.61
C LEU A 214 -5.87 6.82 -1.97
N TRP A 215 -6.86 6.47 -1.16
CA TRP A 215 -7.45 7.39 -0.19
C TRP A 215 -7.17 6.88 1.23
N MET A 216 -6.62 7.73 2.09
CA MET A 216 -6.31 7.33 3.47
C MET A 216 -6.60 8.42 4.48
N ALA A 217 -7.24 8.05 5.59
CA ALA A 217 -7.58 9.00 6.64
C ALA A 217 -7.45 8.47 8.07
N GLY A 218 -6.92 9.32 8.96
CA GLY A 218 -6.85 9.07 10.40
C GLY A 218 -5.92 7.94 10.83
N ASN A 219 -5.00 7.50 9.96
CA ASN A 219 -4.09 6.41 10.26
C ASN A 219 -2.87 6.89 11.07
N ARG A 220 -2.22 5.96 11.76
CA ARG A 220 -0.98 6.20 12.50
C ARG A 220 0.07 5.20 12.08
N SER A 221 1.29 5.68 11.86
CA SER A 221 2.44 4.83 11.59
C SER A 221 3.62 5.27 12.45
N PHE A 222 4.12 4.39 13.33
CA PHE A 222 5.15 4.74 14.31
C PHE A 222 6.04 3.59 14.74
N GLY A 223 7.28 3.88 15.16
CA GLY A 223 8.23 2.85 15.60
C GLY A 223 8.74 1.94 14.48
N ASN A 224 8.47 2.27 13.22
CA ASN A 224 8.94 1.51 12.05
C ASN A 224 10.27 2.07 11.54
N GLY A 225 11.00 1.30 10.73
CA GLY A 225 12.12 1.84 9.96
C GLY A 225 11.65 2.89 8.95
N GLN A 226 10.52 2.63 8.29
CA GLN A 226 9.83 3.56 7.41
C GLN A 226 8.34 3.58 7.74
N GLY A 227 7.78 4.75 8.00
CA GLY A 227 6.36 4.90 8.28
C GLY A 227 5.50 4.56 7.07
N ARG A 228 5.91 5.04 5.89
CA ARG A 228 5.24 4.78 4.61
C ARG A 228 6.18 4.91 3.42
N LEU A 229 6.04 4.01 2.45
CA LEU A 229 6.69 4.08 1.14
C LEU A 229 5.64 4.13 0.02
N ILE A 230 5.70 5.14 -0.85
CA ILE A 230 4.88 5.27 -2.06
C ILE A 230 5.82 5.34 -3.27
N VAL A 231 5.80 4.33 -4.15
CA VAL A 231 6.87 4.20 -5.16
C VAL A 231 6.43 3.47 -6.43
N ASN A 232 6.94 3.87 -7.60
CA ASN A 232 6.98 2.97 -8.75
C ASN A 232 8.40 2.42 -8.89
N ASN A 233 8.60 1.20 -8.40
CA ASN A 233 9.91 0.56 -8.32
C ASN A 233 10.10 -0.39 -9.50
N THR A 234 11.07 -0.12 -10.36
CA THR A 234 11.31 -0.91 -11.59
C THR A 234 10.06 -1.07 -12.45
N ALA A 235 9.21 -0.06 -12.49
CA ALA A 235 7.95 -0.02 -13.22
C ALA A 235 7.96 1.15 -14.20
N ASN A 236 7.17 1.07 -15.26
CA ASN A 236 7.21 2.05 -16.35
C ASN A 236 5.82 2.60 -16.68
N ASP A 237 5.74 3.90 -16.94
CA ASP A 237 4.50 4.58 -17.34
C ASP A 237 3.34 4.35 -16.35
N CYS A 238 3.66 4.13 -15.07
CA CYS A 238 2.67 3.87 -14.03
C CYS A 238 2.27 5.16 -13.29
N THR A 239 1.06 5.16 -12.73
CA THR A 239 0.53 6.30 -11.97
C THR A 239 0.10 5.90 -10.57
N ILE A 240 0.44 6.72 -9.57
CA ILE A 240 -0.14 6.63 -8.22
C ILE A 240 -0.80 7.95 -7.85
N ASN A 241 -2.09 7.91 -7.54
CA ASN A 241 -2.84 9.07 -7.06
C ASN A 241 -3.15 8.88 -5.57
N VAL A 242 -2.81 9.88 -4.75
CA VAL A 242 -2.95 9.80 -3.30
C VAL A 242 -3.73 10.99 -2.77
N ILE A 243 -4.74 10.71 -1.95
CA ILE A 243 -5.40 11.67 -1.07
C ILE A 243 -5.20 11.18 0.37
N SER A 244 -4.43 11.93 1.13
CA SER A 244 -4.05 11.62 2.51
C SER A 244 -4.64 12.68 3.46
N ASN A 245 -5.31 12.27 4.53
CA ASN A 245 -6.05 13.18 5.41
C ASN A 245 -5.85 12.83 6.90
N LEU A 246 -5.31 13.77 7.68
CA LEU A 246 -5.16 13.66 9.14
C LEU A 246 -4.43 12.39 9.61
N ASN A 247 -3.47 11.91 8.82
CA ASN A 247 -2.62 10.79 9.21
C ASN A 247 -1.42 11.28 10.05
N ARG A 248 -0.86 10.40 10.88
CA ARG A 248 0.29 10.71 11.74
C ARG A 248 1.42 9.71 11.50
N PHE A 249 2.56 10.22 11.05
CA PHE A 249 3.80 9.48 10.85
C PHE A 249 4.82 9.99 11.86
N TYR A 250 5.11 9.22 12.90
CA TYR A 250 5.97 9.70 13.98
C TYR A 250 6.85 8.61 14.58
N ASN A 251 8.00 8.98 15.15
CA ASN A 251 8.95 8.03 15.75
C ASN A 251 9.35 6.88 14.79
N ASN A 252 9.34 7.11 13.47
CA ASN A 252 9.93 6.19 12.51
C ASN A 252 11.36 6.62 12.17
N GLY A 253 12.08 5.86 11.36
CA GLY A 253 13.30 6.38 10.73
C GLY A 253 13.01 7.41 9.63
N ALA A 254 12.17 7.03 8.66
CA ALA A 254 11.52 7.97 7.74
C ALA A 254 10.01 8.04 8.00
N GLY A 255 9.41 9.22 8.02
CA GLY A 255 7.96 9.38 8.14
C GLY A 255 7.25 8.90 6.86
N THR A 256 7.59 9.47 5.70
CA THR A 256 7.12 9.01 4.39
C THR A 256 8.16 9.25 3.31
N ASN A 257 8.38 8.23 2.49
CA ASN A 257 9.16 8.28 1.24
C ASN A 257 8.22 8.21 0.03
N ILE A 258 8.40 9.12 -0.93
CA ILE A 258 7.65 9.17 -2.19
C ILE A 258 8.64 9.28 -3.36
N PHE A 259 8.68 8.26 -4.22
CA PHE A 259 9.54 8.27 -5.40
C PHE A 259 8.77 7.89 -6.66
N ALA A 260 8.67 8.82 -7.62
CA ALA A 260 7.92 8.53 -8.84
C ALA A 260 8.55 7.39 -9.64
N GLY A 261 9.87 7.31 -9.75
CA GLY A 261 10.56 6.13 -10.27
C GLY A 261 11.72 5.72 -9.36
N LEU A 262 11.76 4.44 -8.96
CA LEU A 262 12.91 3.83 -8.27
C LEU A 262 13.53 2.76 -9.17
N GLY A 263 14.64 3.11 -9.82
CA GLY A 263 15.44 2.21 -10.66
C GLY A 263 16.37 1.33 -9.83
N THR A 264 16.37 0.03 -10.09
CA THR A 264 17.30 -0.92 -9.44
C THR A 264 18.21 -1.55 -10.49
N ALA A 265 18.18 -2.87 -10.68
CA ALA A 265 18.79 -3.53 -11.84
C ALA A 265 17.98 -3.33 -13.13
N GLN A 266 16.72 -2.91 -13.01
CA GLN A 266 15.82 -2.61 -14.12
C GLN A 266 15.37 -1.14 -14.04
N PRO A 267 15.04 -0.51 -15.18
CA PRO A 267 14.66 0.90 -15.19
C PRO A 267 13.30 1.16 -14.55
N ALA A 268 13.12 2.39 -14.09
CA ALA A 268 11.84 2.94 -13.71
C ALA A 268 11.61 4.28 -14.42
N ASN A 269 10.89 4.26 -15.55
CA ASN A 269 10.76 5.42 -16.44
C ASN A 269 9.31 5.87 -16.64
N GLY A 270 9.12 7.17 -16.88
CA GLY A 270 7.82 7.72 -17.31
C GLY A 270 6.72 7.68 -16.23
N ASN A 271 7.08 7.45 -14.97
CA ASN A 271 6.10 7.28 -13.91
C ASN A 271 5.63 8.61 -13.31
N THR A 272 4.41 8.61 -12.79
CA THR A 272 3.82 9.79 -12.14
C THR A 272 3.27 9.47 -10.75
N ILE A 273 3.51 10.35 -9.78
CA ILE A 273 2.81 10.34 -8.49
C ILE A 273 2.15 11.69 -8.25
N ASN A 274 0.84 11.68 -8.05
CA ASN A 274 0.06 12.84 -7.60
C ASN A 274 -0.28 12.68 -6.12
N TYR A 275 0.28 13.52 -5.26
CA TYR A 275 0.11 13.42 -3.81
C TYR A 275 -0.62 14.65 -3.26
N SER A 276 -1.81 14.47 -2.72
CA SER A 276 -2.56 15.53 -2.02
C SER A 276 -2.70 15.16 -0.55
N SER A 277 -2.31 16.07 0.34
CA SER A 277 -2.38 15.83 1.79
C SER A 277 -3.05 16.97 2.55
N PHE A 278 -3.90 16.62 3.50
CA PHE A 278 -4.69 17.55 4.32
C PHE A 278 -4.49 17.26 5.80
N GLY A 279 -3.70 18.10 6.47
CA GLY A 279 -3.49 18.02 7.92
C GLY A 279 -2.70 16.81 8.40
N ASP A 280 -1.94 16.13 7.53
CA ASP A 280 -1.04 15.07 7.97
C ASP A 280 0.09 15.63 8.86
N GLN A 281 0.66 14.77 9.69
CA GLN A 281 1.73 15.10 10.63
C GLN A 281 2.92 14.18 10.43
N TYR A 282 4.12 14.78 10.34
CA TYR A 282 5.40 14.09 10.27
C TYR A 282 6.27 14.58 11.42
N VAL A 283 6.36 13.81 12.50
CA VAL A 283 6.87 14.30 13.79
C VAL A 283 7.89 13.34 14.37
N ASP A 284 9.05 13.83 14.79
CA ASP A 284 10.06 13.06 15.52
C ASP A 284 10.50 11.77 14.79
N ASN A 285 10.50 11.76 13.46
CA ASN A 285 11.03 10.64 12.68
C ASN A 285 12.56 10.71 12.70
N THR A 286 13.13 10.06 13.73
CA THR A 286 14.54 10.08 14.12
C THR A 286 15.10 8.67 14.36
N GLY A 287 14.27 7.64 14.11
CA GLY A 287 14.69 6.25 14.23
C GLY A 287 15.67 5.83 13.15
N PHE A 288 16.11 4.57 13.20
CA PHE A 288 16.91 3.99 12.13
C PHE A 288 16.03 3.68 10.90
N SER A 289 16.58 3.83 9.69
CA SER A 289 15.99 3.35 8.44
C SER A 289 17.08 2.87 7.49
N GLU A 290 16.80 1.84 6.70
CA GLU A 290 17.71 1.35 5.65
C GLU A 290 17.61 2.17 4.34
N PHE A 291 16.54 2.96 4.15
CA PHE A 291 16.34 3.80 2.97
C PHE A 291 16.81 5.24 3.23
N ASP A 292 15.94 6.04 3.82
CA ASP A 292 16.08 7.47 4.02
C ASP A 292 15.72 7.82 5.45
N LEU A 293 16.09 9.02 5.87
CA LEU A 293 15.81 9.53 7.20
C LEU A 293 15.10 10.87 7.07
N GLY A 294 14.10 11.12 7.93
CA GLY A 294 13.43 12.41 8.04
C GLY A 294 11.91 12.36 7.95
N GLY A 295 11.29 13.53 7.77
CA GLY A 295 9.84 13.68 7.87
C GLY A 295 9.11 13.20 6.61
N LEU A 296 9.15 14.03 5.58
CA LEU A 296 8.57 13.76 4.26
C LEU A 296 9.64 13.90 3.18
N ILE A 297 9.97 12.81 2.50
CA ILE A 297 10.97 12.74 1.45
C ILE A 297 10.25 12.51 0.12
N ILE A 298 10.51 13.36 -0.86
CA ILE A 298 9.87 13.35 -2.18
C ILE A 298 10.95 13.41 -3.26
N GLY A 299 10.94 12.46 -4.20
CA GLY A 299 11.86 12.42 -5.33
C GLY A 299 11.16 12.13 -6.65
N GLY A 300 11.55 12.82 -7.72
CA GLY A 300 11.13 12.46 -9.08
C GLY A 300 11.68 11.08 -9.46
N GLY A 301 13.01 10.95 -9.48
CA GLY A 301 13.71 9.69 -9.71
C GLY A 301 14.65 9.31 -8.57
N GLU A 302 14.78 8.02 -8.31
CA GLU A 302 15.84 7.45 -7.49
C GLU A 302 16.45 6.24 -8.22
N ASN A 303 17.76 6.07 -8.13
CA ASN A 303 18.41 4.82 -8.51
C ASN A 303 19.32 4.31 -7.38
N ILE A 304 19.47 2.99 -7.32
CA ILE A 304 20.27 2.35 -6.26
C ILE A 304 21.32 1.37 -6.79
N ALA A 305 21.43 1.18 -8.11
CA ALA A 305 22.32 0.16 -8.67
C ALA A 305 22.93 0.52 -10.04
N VAL A 306 22.15 1.08 -10.97
CA VAL A 306 22.60 1.34 -12.35
C VAL A 306 22.46 2.83 -12.66
N PRO A 307 23.48 3.49 -13.22
CA PRO A 307 23.37 4.88 -13.67
C PRO A 307 22.28 5.07 -14.73
N TYR A 308 21.66 6.24 -14.75
CA TYR A 308 20.63 6.64 -15.71
C TYR A 308 19.41 5.71 -15.76
N ASN A 309 19.00 5.18 -14.61
CA ASN A 309 18.02 4.12 -14.53
C ASN A 309 16.65 4.56 -13.95
N ALA A 310 16.48 5.85 -13.69
CA ALA A 310 15.19 6.45 -13.37
C ALA A 310 15.01 7.76 -14.15
N ASN A 311 14.30 7.72 -15.28
CA ASN A 311 14.16 8.87 -16.19
C ASN A 311 12.71 9.28 -16.42
N ASN A 312 12.48 10.57 -16.70
CA ASN A 312 11.16 11.11 -17.04
C ASN A 312 10.09 10.88 -15.96
N ASN A 313 10.47 10.79 -14.69
CA ASN A 313 9.52 10.56 -13.60
C ASN A 313 9.08 11.87 -12.95
N THR A 314 7.81 11.96 -12.57
CA THR A 314 7.21 13.18 -12.03
C THR A 314 6.49 12.94 -10.70
N VAL A 315 6.82 13.73 -9.68
CA VAL A 315 5.99 13.88 -8.47
C VAL A 315 5.41 15.28 -8.39
N VAL A 316 4.09 15.36 -8.18
CA VAL A 316 3.42 16.59 -7.79
C VAL A 316 2.75 16.42 -6.44
N ALA A 317 3.27 17.09 -5.41
CA ALA A 317 2.74 17.08 -4.06
C ALA A 317 2.05 18.40 -3.72
N ARG A 318 0.87 18.35 -3.10
CA ARG A 318 0.12 19.51 -2.62
C ARG A 318 -0.28 19.28 -1.16
N LEU A 319 0.24 20.11 -0.27
CA LEU A 319 0.19 19.89 1.18
C LEU A 319 -0.56 21.05 1.85
N TRP A 320 -1.74 20.78 2.41
CA TRP A 320 -2.57 21.76 3.11
C TRP A 320 -2.52 21.54 4.63
N GLY A 321 -2.09 22.55 5.38
CA GLY A 321 -2.12 22.51 6.86
C GLY A 321 -1.33 21.36 7.50
N ASN A 322 -0.36 20.80 6.78
CA ASN A 322 0.51 19.73 7.26
C ASN A 322 1.42 20.26 8.39
N ARG A 323 1.78 19.38 9.33
CA ARG A 323 2.69 19.71 10.44
C ARG A 323 3.96 18.89 10.35
N PHE A 324 5.09 19.56 10.57
CA PHE A 324 6.40 18.94 10.59
C PHE A 324 7.18 19.45 11.78
N SER A 325 7.87 18.55 12.49
CA SER A 325 8.76 18.94 13.59
C SER A 325 9.65 17.79 14.02
N GLY A 326 10.88 18.10 14.43
CA GLY A 326 11.75 17.16 15.14
C GLY A 326 12.26 15.99 14.28
N ASN A 327 12.14 16.06 12.96
CA ASN A 327 12.60 14.99 12.08
C ASN A 327 14.12 15.05 11.84
N GLN A 328 14.75 13.90 11.60
CA GLN A 328 16.17 13.82 11.24
C GLN A 328 16.42 14.34 9.82
N VAL A 329 17.63 14.84 9.53
CA VAL A 329 18.05 15.43 8.24
C VAL A 329 17.26 16.69 7.89
N ALA A 330 15.98 16.55 7.53
CA ALA A 330 15.04 17.64 7.35
C ALA A 330 13.58 17.17 7.50
N ASP A 331 12.71 18.12 7.81
CA ASP A 331 11.26 17.93 7.88
C ASP A 331 10.66 17.64 6.50
N ILE A 332 11.15 18.35 5.46
CA ILE A 332 10.76 18.14 4.07
C ILE A 332 12.02 18.05 3.19
N GLN A 333 12.12 16.98 2.42
CA GLN A 333 13.20 16.79 1.45
C GLN A 333 12.60 16.63 0.05
N VAL A 334 13.12 17.37 -0.92
CA VAL A 334 12.64 17.38 -2.31
C VAL A 334 13.82 17.18 -3.25
N TYR A 335 13.76 16.12 -4.04
CA TYR A 335 14.78 15.76 -5.01
C TYR A 335 14.19 15.71 -6.42
N GLY A 336 14.85 16.32 -7.41
CA GLY A 336 14.50 16.06 -8.81
C GLY A 336 14.88 14.63 -9.14
N ALA A 337 16.14 14.30 -8.88
CA ALA A 337 16.61 12.93 -8.85
C ALA A 337 17.67 12.69 -7.76
N LYS A 338 17.85 11.46 -7.31
CA LYS A 338 18.94 11.12 -6.39
C LYS A 338 19.43 9.68 -6.52
N SER A 339 20.62 9.42 -6.01
CA SER A 339 21.25 8.10 -6.00
C SER A 339 21.69 7.72 -4.62
N LEU A 340 21.29 6.52 -4.18
CA LEU A 340 21.69 5.97 -2.89
C LEU A 340 22.02 4.48 -3.02
N PRO A 341 23.30 4.06 -2.90
CA PRO A 341 24.49 4.87 -2.62
C PRO A 341 24.90 5.78 -3.80
N GLU A 342 25.72 6.80 -3.53
CA GLU A 342 26.29 7.69 -4.55
C GLU A 342 27.05 6.91 -5.65
N SER A 343 27.64 5.76 -5.29
CA SER A 343 28.32 4.87 -6.23
C SER A 343 27.41 4.26 -7.29
N ALA A 344 26.09 4.35 -7.16
CA ALA A 344 25.15 3.99 -8.23
C ALA A 344 25.25 4.93 -9.45
N GLY A 345 26.00 6.03 -9.34
CA GLY A 345 26.23 7.00 -10.41
C GLY A 345 25.06 7.96 -10.58
N ILE A 346 24.97 8.62 -11.73
CA ILE A 346 23.90 9.60 -12.00
C ILE A 346 22.54 8.89 -11.99
N PRO A 347 21.48 9.46 -11.37
CA PRO A 347 20.21 8.75 -11.22
C PRO A 347 19.42 8.57 -12.50
N GLY A 348 19.38 9.62 -13.31
CA GLY A 348 18.65 9.68 -14.56
C GLY A 348 18.32 11.12 -14.90
N LEU A 349 17.52 11.27 -15.95
CA LEU A 349 17.28 12.51 -16.65
C LEU A 349 15.82 12.91 -16.59
N ASP A 350 15.57 14.21 -16.71
CA ASP A 350 14.24 14.78 -16.92
C ASP A 350 13.23 14.40 -15.82
N ASN A 351 13.71 14.15 -14.60
CA ASN A 351 12.83 13.90 -13.46
C ASN A 351 12.39 15.22 -12.83
N SER A 352 11.17 15.24 -12.29
CA SER A 352 10.63 16.42 -11.64
C SER A 352 9.97 16.09 -10.30
N ALA A 353 10.25 16.89 -9.28
CA ALA A 353 9.50 16.92 -8.03
C ALA A 353 9.05 18.36 -7.74
N THR A 354 7.74 18.57 -7.71
CA THR A 354 7.16 19.86 -7.33
C THR A 354 6.28 19.70 -6.11
N VAL A 355 6.55 20.50 -5.08
CA VAL A 355 5.80 20.51 -3.82
C VAL A 355 5.17 21.87 -3.61
N PHE A 356 3.86 21.92 -3.44
CA PHE A 356 3.09 23.11 -3.07
C PHE A 356 2.71 23.03 -1.60
N LEU A 357 3.05 24.06 -0.83
CA LEU A 357 2.72 24.18 0.58
C LEU A 357 1.64 25.24 0.78
N PHE A 358 0.53 24.85 1.39
CA PHE A 358 -0.58 25.75 1.69
C PHE A 358 -0.78 25.87 3.21
N GLY A 359 -0.72 27.10 3.72
CA GLY A 359 -0.98 27.39 5.13
C GLY A 359 0.14 26.98 6.09
N THR A 360 1.37 26.79 5.59
CA THR A 360 2.57 26.62 6.45
C THR A 360 3.29 27.96 6.59
N ARG A 361 3.76 28.29 7.80
CA ARG A 361 4.52 29.53 8.04
C ARG A 361 5.99 29.31 7.65
N PRO A 362 6.64 30.25 6.96
CA PRO A 362 8.08 30.19 6.74
C PRO A 362 8.86 30.04 8.05
N GLY A 363 9.88 29.17 8.06
CA GLY A 363 10.76 28.95 9.22
C GLY A 363 10.21 28.03 10.32
N SER A 364 9.00 27.47 10.15
CA SER A 364 8.45 26.50 11.11
C SER A 364 8.88 25.04 10.86
N TYR A 365 9.71 24.80 9.85
CA TYR A 365 10.22 23.49 9.45
C TYR A 365 11.57 23.63 8.74
N THR A 366 12.37 22.57 8.75
CA THR A 366 13.62 22.43 8.01
C THR A 366 13.36 21.85 6.62
N GLN A 367 14.12 22.29 5.62
CA GLN A 367 13.91 21.83 4.24
C GLN A 367 15.24 21.56 3.52
N LEU A 368 15.23 20.57 2.64
CA LEU A 368 16.31 20.27 1.71
C LEU A 368 15.71 20.15 0.30
N VAL A 369 16.21 20.94 -0.65
CA VAL A 369 15.74 20.93 -2.04
C VAL A 369 16.96 20.79 -2.95
N VAL A 370 17.03 19.69 -3.70
CA VAL A 370 18.20 19.32 -4.51
C VAL A 370 17.74 18.88 -5.89
N GLN A 371 18.27 19.50 -6.94
CA GLN A 371 17.89 19.18 -8.32
C GLN A 371 18.30 17.74 -8.68
N SER A 372 19.57 17.39 -8.43
CA SER A 372 20.10 16.05 -8.60
C SER A 372 21.22 15.79 -7.60
N THR A 373 21.34 14.57 -7.09
CA THR A 373 22.52 14.13 -6.34
C THR A 373 22.89 12.68 -6.69
N PRO A 374 24.05 12.40 -7.31
CA PRO A 374 25.05 13.34 -7.83
C PRO A 374 24.50 14.39 -8.79
N GLU A 375 25.25 15.46 -8.97
CA GLU A 375 24.93 16.49 -9.97
C GLU A 375 24.87 15.84 -11.37
N GLU A 376 23.81 16.15 -12.11
CA GLU A 376 23.57 15.61 -13.44
C GLU A 376 24.05 16.64 -14.48
N PRO A 377 24.97 16.30 -15.41
CA PRO A 377 25.64 17.28 -16.28
C PRO A 377 24.72 18.13 -17.17
N MET A 378 23.56 17.61 -17.58
CA MET A 378 22.59 18.31 -18.42
C MET A 378 21.65 19.23 -17.63
N ASN A 379 21.69 19.17 -16.29
CA ASN A 379 20.81 19.90 -15.40
C ASN A 379 19.32 19.77 -15.77
N SER A 380 18.89 18.58 -16.19
CA SER A 380 17.52 18.33 -16.64
C SER A 380 16.55 18.00 -15.50
N ASN A 381 17.05 17.50 -14.38
CA ASN A 381 16.24 17.20 -13.21
C ASN A 381 15.78 18.48 -12.49
N THR A 382 14.53 18.50 -12.02
CA THR A 382 13.93 19.65 -11.36
C THR A 382 13.35 19.33 -9.98
N ALA A 383 13.65 20.16 -8.98
CA ALA A 383 13.13 20.10 -7.62
C ALA A 383 12.65 21.49 -7.21
N THR A 384 11.36 21.61 -6.90
CA THR A 384 10.75 22.91 -6.57
C THR A 384 9.86 22.79 -5.34
N LEU A 385 9.99 23.76 -4.44
CA LEU A 385 9.13 23.94 -3.28
C LEU A 385 8.48 25.33 -3.35
N ILE A 386 7.16 25.36 -3.49
CA ILE A 386 6.33 26.57 -3.71
C ILE A 386 5.47 26.78 -2.46
N ARG A 387 5.32 28.04 -2.04
CA ARG A 387 4.61 28.44 -0.81
C ARG A 387 3.45 29.38 -1.11
#